data_AF-A0A929PWN2-F1
#
_entry.id   AF-A0A929PWN2-F1
#
_cell.length_a   1.000
_cell.length_b   1.000
_cell.length_c   1.000
_cell.angle_alpha   90.00
_cell.angle_beta   90.00
_cell.angle_gamma   90.00
#
_symmetry.space_group_name_H-M   'P 1'
#
loop_
_entity.id
_entity.type
_entity.pdbx_description
1 polymer ?
#
loop_
_entity_poly.entity_id
_entity_poly.type
_entity_poly.pdbx_seq_one_letter_code
_entity_poly.pdbx_strand_id
1 'polypeptide(L)'
;MKTNLALIICLLLFFFGNVNAQDELKDGAAKTTKRDTKIFDLLSLDHKPERVKVVPNYVDHTLKIKSLKDSVVIGDFWGVLPDVKLLGKSFIGISYVVRGGSNLGLGNVLIICMKEGKLYEAMHALRYVDWDTGDRKANYTVKWVLQGNSERDYKLIIDVHDEVYSKTRPDENYTYDDRTILNFDTKTHSFYSIKTAKFNYSIKTKAGKQKVGGTFPSILLGKEAYYLLNQKWYQIAPGSEFQEFR
;
A
#
# COMPACT_ATOMS: atom_id res chain seq x y z
N MET A 1 0.81 -51.14 33.53
CA MET A 1 1.84 -50.78 32.54
C MET A 1 1.28 -50.56 31.11
N LYS A 2 0.04 -50.05 30.94
CA LYS A 2 -0.59 -49.84 29.62
C LYS A 2 -0.96 -48.37 29.32
N THR A 3 -0.92 -47.49 30.32
CA THR A 3 -1.31 -46.08 30.22
C THR A 3 -0.24 -45.16 29.62
N ASN A 4 1.06 -45.47 29.78
CA ASN A 4 2.14 -44.63 29.27
C ASN A 4 2.38 -44.77 27.75
N LEU A 5 2.07 -45.94 27.15
CA LEU A 5 2.29 -46.16 25.71
C LEU A 5 1.24 -45.43 24.85
N ALA A 6 -0.02 -45.39 25.31
CA ALA A 6 -1.10 -44.68 24.63
C ALA A 6 -0.87 -43.16 24.61
N LEU A 7 -0.33 -42.60 25.69
CA LEU A 7 -0.02 -41.17 25.78
C LEU A 7 1.11 -40.77 24.81
N ILE A 8 2.14 -41.60 24.69
CA ILE A 8 3.28 -41.38 23.78
C ILE A 8 2.83 -41.47 22.31
N ILE A 9 1.97 -42.44 21.97
CA ILE A 9 1.43 -42.59 20.61
C ILE A 9 0.53 -41.40 20.26
N CYS A 10 -0.32 -40.93 21.17
CA CYS A 10 -1.14 -39.73 20.94
C CYS A 10 -0.28 -38.47 20.76
N LEU A 11 0.78 -38.29 21.55
CA LEU A 11 1.72 -37.16 21.41
C LEU A 11 2.45 -37.20 20.06
N LEU A 12 2.94 -38.37 19.64
CA LEU A 12 3.59 -38.52 18.34
C LEU A 12 2.63 -38.26 17.18
N LEU A 13 1.40 -38.81 17.22
CA LEU A 13 0.39 -38.54 16.18
C LEU A 13 -0.01 -37.06 16.14
N PHE A 14 -0.07 -36.37 17.29
CA PHE A 14 -0.30 -34.93 17.34
C PHE A 14 0.87 -34.16 16.72
N PHE A 15 2.11 -34.51 17.02
CA PHE A 15 3.29 -33.85 16.45
C PHE A 15 3.39 -34.09 14.94
N PHE A 16 3.25 -35.33 14.46
CA PHE A 16 3.32 -35.64 13.03
C PHE A 16 2.13 -35.07 12.24
N GLY A 17 0.93 -35.06 12.80
CA GLY A 17 -0.24 -34.43 12.17
C GLY A 17 -0.08 -32.92 12.00
N ASN A 18 0.48 -32.24 13.00
CA ASN A 18 0.72 -30.79 12.93
C ASN A 18 1.85 -30.42 11.96
N VAL A 19 2.91 -31.23 11.86
CA VAL A 19 4.02 -30.98 10.91
C VAL A 19 3.53 -31.11 9.47
N ASN A 20 2.78 -32.18 9.14
CA ASN A 20 2.25 -32.40 7.80
C ASN A 20 1.20 -31.32 7.41
N ALA A 21 0.33 -30.93 8.35
CA ALA A 21 -0.64 -29.87 8.09
C ALA A 21 0.04 -28.51 7.84
N GLN A 22 1.13 -28.20 8.56
CA GLN A 22 1.85 -26.95 8.37
C GLN A 22 2.60 -26.90 7.03
N ASP A 23 3.15 -28.02 6.57
CA ASP A 23 3.83 -28.12 5.28
C ASP A 23 2.83 -28.08 4.11
N GLU A 24 1.68 -28.75 4.21
CA GLU A 24 0.60 -28.65 3.22
C GLU A 24 0.06 -27.21 3.08
N LEU A 25 -0.08 -26.49 4.20
CA LEU A 25 -0.49 -25.08 4.18
C LEU A 25 0.53 -24.18 3.49
N LYS A 26 1.83 -24.40 3.74
CA LYS A 26 2.92 -23.66 3.08
C LYS A 26 2.98 -23.95 1.58
N ASP A 27 2.84 -25.21 1.19
CA ASP A 27 2.82 -25.62 -0.21
C ASP A 27 1.59 -25.06 -0.95
N GLY A 28 0.43 -25.04 -0.30
CA GLY A 28 -0.78 -24.40 -0.80
C GLY A 28 -0.60 -22.89 -1.01
N ALA A 29 0.00 -22.19 -0.05
CA ALA A 29 0.29 -20.76 -0.15
C ALA A 29 1.35 -20.43 -1.21
N ALA A 30 2.35 -21.28 -1.39
CA ALA A 30 3.36 -21.13 -2.43
C ALA A 30 2.78 -21.36 -3.84
N LYS A 31 1.91 -22.36 -4.02
CA LYS A 31 1.17 -22.59 -5.27
C LYS A 31 0.26 -21.39 -5.59
N THR A 32 -0.43 -20.86 -4.58
CA THR A 32 -1.29 -19.67 -4.70
C THR A 32 -0.48 -18.43 -5.10
N THR A 33 0.67 -18.18 -4.45
CA THR A 33 1.61 -17.10 -4.81
C THR A 33 2.02 -17.15 -6.29
N LYS A 34 2.37 -18.34 -6.80
CA LYS A 34 2.76 -18.52 -8.22
C LYS A 34 1.60 -18.21 -9.17
N ARG A 35 0.40 -18.70 -8.86
CA ARG A 35 -0.82 -18.46 -9.67
C ARG A 35 -1.17 -16.97 -9.73
N ASP A 36 -1.04 -16.30 -8.59
CA ASP A 36 -1.53 -14.93 -8.41
C ASP A 36 -0.45 -13.86 -8.74
N THR A 37 0.76 -14.31 -9.11
CA THR A 37 1.81 -13.44 -9.64
C THR A 37 1.42 -12.87 -10.99
N LYS A 38 1.44 -11.53 -11.11
CA LYS A 38 1.18 -10.83 -12.36
C LYS A 38 2.48 -10.28 -12.95
N ILE A 39 2.60 -10.35 -14.27
CA ILE A 39 3.75 -9.83 -15.03
C ILE A 39 3.25 -8.78 -15.99
N PHE A 40 3.91 -7.63 -16.00
CA PHE A 40 3.60 -6.50 -16.87
C PHE A 40 4.84 -6.13 -17.67
N ASP A 41 4.64 -5.94 -18.97
CA ASP A 41 5.61 -5.25 -19.81
C ASP A 41 5.21 -3.75 -19.79
N LEU A 42 6.08 -2.90 -19.27
CA LEU A 42 5.89 -1.45 -19.24
C LEU A 42 6.90 -0.74 -20.14
N LEU A 43 6.54 0.46 -20.58
CA LEU A 43 7.48 1.40 -21.17
C LEU A 43 8.00 2.32 -20.07
N SER A 44 9.27 2.16 -19.69
CA SER A 44 9.92 3.05 -18.72
C SER A 44 9.86 4.51 -19.17
N LEU A 45 10.07 5.43 -18.23
CA LEU A 45 10.10 6.86 -18.50
C LEU A 45 11.26 7.25 -19.44
N ASP A 46 12.37 6.49 -19.43
CA ASP A 46 13.44 6.61 -20.43
C ASP A 46 13.15 5.84 -21.74
N HIS A 47 11.88 5.51 -22.01
CA HIS A 47 11.35 4.89 -23.23
C HIS A 47 11.93 3.50 -23.55
N LYS A 48 12.34 2.75 -22.53
CA LYS A 48 12.82 1.37 -22.68
C LYS A 48 11.74 0.38 -22.25
N PRO A 49 11.55 -0.72 -22.99
CA PRO A 49 10.68 -1.79 -22.54
C PRO A 49 11.30 -2.46 -21.32
N GLU A 50 10.52 -2.56 -20.25
CA GLU A 50 10.91 -3.16 -18.99
C GLU A 50 9.85 -4.17 -18.55
N ARG A 51 10.26 -5.16 -17.75
CA ARG A 51 9.35 -6.17 -17.21
C ARG A 51 9.27 -6.07 -15.70
N VAL A 52 8.07 -5.89 -15.19
CA VAL A 52 7.78 -5.81 -13.76
C VAL A 52 6.89 -6.96 -13.33
N LYS A 53 7.25 -7.61 -12.23
CA LYS A 53 6.46 -8.66 -11.58
C LYS A 53 5.86 -8.12 -10.30
N VAL A 54 4.57 -8.38 -10.09
CA VAL A 54 3.88 -8.13 -8.82
C VAL A 54 3.58 -9.49 -8.20
N VAL A 55 4.21 -9.75 -7.06
CA VAL A 55 4.26 -11.06 -6.40
C VAL A 55 3.66 -10.95 -5.00
N PRO A 56 2.38 -11.34 -4.81
CA PRO A 56 1.80 -11.46 -3.48
C PRO A 56 2.37 -12.71 -2.79
N ASN A 57 2.96 -12.55 -1.61
CA ASN A 57 3.46 -13.64 -0.78
C ASN A 57 2.58 -13.78 0.45
N TYR A 58 1.73 -14.81 0.42
CA TYR A 58 0.74 -15.10 1.45
C TYR A 58 1.34 -15.75 2.71
N VAL A 59 2.56 -16.29 2.63
CA VAL A 59 3.25 -16.89 3.79
C VAL A 59 3.93 -15.80 4.62
N ASP A 60 4.67 -14.92 3.96
CA ASP A 60 5.42 -13.86 4.65
C ASP A 60 4.60 -12.58 4.85
N HIS A 61 3.35 -12.55 4.41
CA HIS A 61 2.50 -11.35 4.40
C HIS A 61 3.19 -10.13 3.75
N THR A 62 3.78 -10.35 2.57
CA THR A 62 4.45 -9.29 1.80
C THR A 62 3.91 -9.20 0.39
N LEU A 63 3.90 -8.00 -0.18
CA LEU A 63 3.65 -7.77 -1.59
C LEU A 63 4.93 -7.22 -2.23
N LYS A 64 5.54 -7.99 -3.15
CA LYS A 64 6.82 -7.62 -3.78
C LYS A 64 6.60 -7.20 -5.22
N ILE A 65 7.06 -6.01 -5.55
CA ILE A 65 7.14 -5.49 -6.91
C ILE A 65 8.61 -5.61 -7.33
N LYS A 66 8.89 -6.29 -8.43
CA LYS A 66 10.27 -6.58 -8.85
C LYS A 66 10.48 -6.25 -10.32
N SER A 67 11.56 -5.55 -10.62
CA SER A 67 12.16 -5.49 -11.94
C SER A 67 13.42 -6.37 -11.98
N LEU A 68 14.19 -6.32 -13.06
CA LEU A 68 15.46 -7.02 -13.16
C LEU A 68 16.50 -6.50 -12.15
N LYS A 69 16.51 -5.19 -11.87
CA LYS A 69 17.57 -4.52 -11.11
C LYS A 69 17.11 -3.96 -9.77
N ASP A 70 15.81 -3.95 -9.50
CA ASP A 70 15.25 -3.26 -8.34
C ASP A 70 14.00 -3.96 -7.81
N SER A 71 13.63 -3.64 -6.57
CA SER A 71 12.40 -4.14 -5.95
C SER A 71 11.83 -3.19 -4.90
N VAL A 72 10.51 -3.07 -4.88
CA VAL A 72 9.74 -2.48 -3.79
C VAL A 72 9.05 -3.60 -3.02
N VAL A 73 9.12 -3.55 -1.69
CA VAL A 73 8.52 -4.54 -0.80
C VAL A 73 7.57 -3.84 0.14
N ILE A 74 6.31 -4.27 0.09
CA ILE A 74 5.24 -3.87 0.99
C ILE A 74 5.11 -4.95 2.07
N GLY A 75 5.10 -4.53 3.34
CA GLY A 75 4.91 -5.37 4.51
C GLY A 75 3.45 -5.41 4.97
N ASP A 76 3.14 -6.27 5.94
CA ASP A 76 1.82 -6.36 6.56
C ASP A 76 0.65 -6.54 5.57
N PHE A 77 0.94 -7.13 4.40
CA PHE A 77 -0.02 -7.40 3.35
C PHE A 77 -1.03 -8.46 3.85
N TRP A 78 -2.31 -8.12 3.80
CA TRP A 78 -3.38 -8.93 4.40
C TRP A 78 -3.48 -10.34 3.79
N GLY A 79 -2.99 -10.53 2.56
CA GLY A 79 -3.15 -11.79 1.84
C GLY A 79 -4.44 -11.86 1.03
N VAL A 80 -5.07 -10.72 0.73
CA VAL A 80 -6.12 -10.63 -0.29
C VAL A 80 -5.47 -10.31 -1.63
N LEU A 81 -5.84 -11.04 -2.70
CA LEU A 81 -5.31 -10.81 -4.05
C LEU A 81 -5.36 -9.32 -4.43
N PRO A 82 -4.21 -8.68 -4.72
CA PRO A 82 -4.21 -7.28 -5.13
C PRO A 82 -4.85 -7.11 -6.51
N ASP A 83 -5.62 -6.03 -6.66
CA ASP A 83 -6.04 -5.57 -7.98
C ASP A 83 -4.89 -4.79 -8.62
N VAL A 84 -4.46 -5.21 -9.80
CA VAL A 84 -3.29 -4.65 -10.46
C VAL A 84 -3.61 -4.41 -11.92
N LYS A 85 -3.37 -3.18 -12.36
CA LYS A 85 -3.65 -2.71 -13.72
C LYS A 85 -2.50 -1.87 -14.26
N LEU A 86 -2.23 -2.01 -15.56
CA LEU A 86 -1.40 -1.07 -16.27
C LEU A 86 -2.19 0.23 -16.46
N LEU A 87 -1.55 1.36 -16.16
CA LEU A 87 -2.11 2.70 -16.30
C LEU A 87 -1.36 3.40 -17.44
N GLY A 88 -2.03 3.54 -18.59
CA GLY A 88 -1.36 3.93 -19.83
C GLY A 88 -0.33 2.87 -20.24
N LYS A 89 0.90 3.29 -20.53
CA LYS A 89 2.02 2.39 -20.88
C LYS A 89 3.16 2.40 -19.87
N SER A 90 3.22 3.39 -18.98
CA SER A 90 4.40 3.67 -18.14
C SER A 90 4.20 3.47 -16.65
N PHE A 91 2.95 3.24 -16.22
CA PHE A 91 2.62 3.12 -14.82
C PHE A 91 1.88 1.81 -14.54
N ILE A 92 2.06 1.28 -13.35
CA ILE A 92 1.26 0.16 -12.83
C ILE A 92 0.57 0.66 -11.56
N GLY A 93 -0.76 0.55 -11.52
CA GLY A 93 -1.56 0.81 -10.34
C GLY A 93 -1.86 -0.49 -9.60
N ILE A 94 -1.61 -0.50 -8.30
CA ILE A 94 -1.75 -1.65 -7.40
C ILE A 94 -2.68 -1.22 -6.26
N SER A 95 -3.87 -1.81 -6.18
CA SER A 95 -4.74 -1.69 -5.01
C SER A 95 -4.58 -2.93 -4.13
N TYR A 96 -4.30 -2.72 -2.85
CA TYR A 96 -4.04 -3.81 -1.91
C TYR A 96 -4.56 -3.47 -0.52
N VAL A 97 -4.57 -4.45 0.39
CA VAL A 97 -5.07 -4.31 1.76
C VAL A 97 -3.96 -4.66 2.74
N VAL A 98 -3.85 -3.87 3.82
CA VAL A 98 -2.91 -4.11 4.93
C VAL A 98 -3.65 -4.48 6.21
N ARG A 99 -2.95 -5.11 7.15
CA ARG A 99 -3.52 -5.48 8.45
C ARG A 99 -3.82 -4.27 9.35
N GLY A 100 -5.09 -3.83 9.34
CA GLY A 100 -5.58 -2.67 10.09
C GLY A 100 -6.11 -2.92 11.52
N GLY A 101 -5.98 -4.12 12.09
CA GLY A 101 -6.64 -4.49 13.35
C GLY A 101 -8.06 -5.05 13.13
N SER A 102 -8.86 -5.17 14.21
CA SER A 102 -10.20 -5.78 14.15
C SER A 102 -11.20 -4.87 13.43
N ASN A 103 -11.97 -5.41 12.46
CA ASN A 103 -13.08 -4.77 11.74
C ASN A 103 -12.75 -3.53 10.87
N LEU A 104 -11.48 -3.27 10.55
CA LEU A 104 -11.08 -2.17 9.64
C LEU A 104 -10.65 -2.71 8.27
N GLY A 105 -11.43 -2.40 7.24
CA GLY A 105 -11.00 -2.54 5.85
C GLY A 105 -10.15 -1.34 5.44
N LEU A 106 -8.82 -1.47 5.51
CA LEU A 106 -7.89 -0.44 5.05
C LEU A 106 -7.31 -0.82 3.67
N GLY A 107 -7.85 -0.22 2.62
CA GLY A 107 -7.32 -0.37 1.28
C GLY A 107 -6.32 0.73 0.94
N ASN A 108 -5.17 0.35 0.42
CA ASN A 108 -4.16 1.27 -0.11
C ASN A 108 -4.11 1.22 -1.63
N VAL A 109 -3.56 2.27 -2.21
CA VAL A 109 -3.16 2.34 -3.62
C VAL A 109 -1.69 2.72 -3.71
N LEU A 110 -0.95 1.95 -4.50
CA LEU A 110 0.41 2.24 -4.93
C LEU A 110 0.42 2.38 -6.46
N ILE A 111 0.95 3.49 -6.96
CA ILE A 111 1.27 3.67 -8.38
C ILE A 111 2.78 3.67 -8.51
N ILE A 112 3.30 2.79 -9.36
CA ILE A 112 4.73 2.69 -9.66
C ILE A 112 5.02 3.07 -11.11
N CYS A 113 6.24 3.57 -11.35
CA CYS A 113 6.83 3.67 -12.68
C CYS A 113 8.29 3.22 -12.65
N MET A 114 8.92 3.12 -13.81
CA MET A 114 10.35 2.85 -13.92
C MET A 114 11.09 3.91 -14.69
N LYS A 115 12.34 4.17 -14.29
CA LYS A 115 13.30 4.95 -15.06
C LYS A 115 14.70 4.43 -14.80
N GLU A 116 15.49 4.27 -15.85
CA GLU A 116 16.90 3.83 -15.74
C GLU A 116 17.06 2.51 -14.96
N GLY A 117 16.08 1.61 -15.09
CA GLY A 117 16.05 0.31 -14.41
C GLY A 117 15.64 0.35 -12.93
N LYS A 118 15.34 1.52 -12.35
CA LYS A 118 14.88 1.70 -10.97
C LYS A 118 13.36 1.82 -10.89
N LEU A 119 12.78 1.32 -9.81
CA LEU A 119 11.36 1.46 -9.49
C LEU A 119 11.14 2.72 -8.67
N TYR A 120 10.11 3.48 -9.03
CA TYR A 120 9.70 4.70 -8.32
C TYR A 120 8.27 4.56 -7.83
N GLU A 121 8.03 4.86 -6.55
CA GLU A 121 6.70 4.99 -5.98
C GLU A 121 6.12 6.35 -6.40
N ALA A 122 5.51 6.39 -7.58
CA ALA A 122 4.95 7.61 -8.13
C ALA A 122 3.81 8.17 -7.26
N MET A 123 3.06 7.30 -6.58
CA MET A 123 2.07 7.68 -5.57
C MET A 123 1.86 6.52 -4.61
N HIS A 124 1.73 6.81 -3.32
CA HIS A 124 1.25 5.86 -2.32
C HIS A 124 0.27 6.57 -1.38
N ALA A 125 -0.97 6.11 -1.33
CA ALA A 125 -2.04 6.73 -0.56
C ALA A 125 -3.07 5.72 -0.08
N LEU A 126 -3.91 6.14 0.87
CA LEU A 126 -5.09 5.41 1.27
C LEU A 126 -6.12 5.45 0.13
N ARG A 127 -6.67 4.29 -0.22
CA ARG A 127 -7.72 4.14 -1.22
C ARG A 127 -9.10 4.15 -0.59
N TYR A 128 -9.29 3.36 0.46
CA TYR A 128 -10.56 3.36 1.17
C TYR A 128 -10.38 3.00 2.63
N VAL A 129 -11.31 3.50 3.44
CA VAL A 129 -11.58 3.08 4.81
C VAL A 129 -13.08 2.91 4.93
N ASP A 130 -13.50 1.73 5.35
CA ASP A 130 -14.88 1.48 5.73
C ASP A 130 -14.91 0.99 7.18
N TRP A 131 -15.71 1.66 8.00
CA TRP A 131 -15.85 1.39 9.42
C TRP A 131 -17.28 1.62 9.86
N ASP A 132 -17.86 0.63 10.54
CA ASP A 132 -19.22 0.70 11.07
C ASP A 132 -19.28 0.04 12.46
N THR A 133 -19.69 0.81 13.47
CA THR A 133 -19.95 0.34 14.84
C THR A 133 -21.44 0.36 15.20
N GLY A 134 -22.33 0.60 14.23
CA GLY A 134 -23.77 0.78 14.40
C GLY A 134 -24.17 2.17 14.95
N ASP A 135 -23.34 2.74 15.83
CA ASP A 135 -23.45 4.13 16.30
C ASP A 135 -22.72 5.12 15.38
N ARG A 136 -21.54 4.72 14.89
CA ARG A 136 -20.70 5.54 14.01
C ARG A 136 -20.37 4.77 12.73
N LYS A 137 -20.57 5.41 11.60
CA LYS A 137 -20.18 4.96 10.27
C LYS A 137 -19.22 5.96 9.65
N ALA A 138 -18.15 5.47 9.05
CA ALA A 138 -17.20 6.28 8.29
C ALA A 138 -16.89 5.57 6.97
N ASN A 139 -16.90 6.34 5.89
CA ASN A 139 -16.60 5.84 4.56
C ASN A 139 -15.71 6.85 3.84
N TYR A 140 -14.49 6.43 3.56
CA TYR A 140 -13.53 7.17 2.75
C TYR A 140 -13.27 6.34 1.50
N THR A 141 -13.38 6.93 0.31
CA THR A 141 -13.12 6.27 -0.96
C THR A 141 -12.42 7.21 -1.93
N VAL A 142 -11.38 6.69 -2.58
CA VAL A 142 -10.59 7.38 -3.60
C VAL A 142 -10.68 6.63 -4.92
N LYS A 143 -11.05 7.34 -5.97
CA LYS A 143 -11.00 6.87 -7.36
C LYS A 143 -10.02 7.72 -8.14
N TRP A 144 -9.25 7.11 -9.04
CA TRP A 144 -8.25 7.83 -9.82
C TRP A 144 -8.27 7.44 -11.29
N VAL A 145 -7.90 8.40 -12.12
CA VAL A 145 -7.72 8.27 -13.57
C VAL A 145 -6.43 8.96 -13.98
N LEU A 146 -5.57 8.24 -14.69
CA LEU A 146 -4.38 8.82 -15.32
C LEU A 146 -4.80 9.53 -16.61
N GLN A 147 -4.30 10.74 -16.80
CA GLN A 147 -4.37 11.52 -18.03
C GLN A 147 -2.97 11.86 -18.53
N GLY A 148 -2.85 12.14 -19.82
CA GLY A 148 -1.59 12.44 -20.49
C GLY A 148 -0.87 11.20 -21.00
N ASN A 149 0.04 11.40 -21.95
CA ASN A 149 0.76 10.32 -22.64
C ASN A 149 2.28 10.46 -22.58
N SER A 150 2.80 11.46 -21.86
CA SER A 150 4.21 11.79 -21.74
C SER A 150 4.54 12.34 -20.35
N GLU A 151 5.82 12.33 -19.98
CA GLU A 151 6.28 12.90 -18.70
C GLU A 151 5.88 14.36 -18.48
N ARG A 152 5.63 15.13 -19.55
CA ARG A 152 5.31 16.57 -19.45
C ARG A 152 3.83 16.85 -19.22
N ASP A 153 2.95 15.91 -19.53
CA ASP A 153 1.50 16.08 -19.49
C ASP A 153 0.80 15.06 -18.58
N TYR A 154 1.53 14.13 -17.97
CA TYR A 154 0.95 13.21 -17.00
C TYR A 154 0.28 13.96 -15.83
N LYS A 155 -0.99 13.65 -15.62
CA LYS A 155 -1.80 14.11 -14.50
C LYS A 155 -2.59 12.96 -13.93
N LEU A 156 -2.80 12.97 -12.62
CA LEU A 156 -3.71 12.05 -11.96
C LEU A 156 -4.93 12.83 -11.48
N ILE A 157 -6.09 12.55 -12.06
CA ILE A 157 -7.35 13.08 -11.54
C ILE A 157 -7.83 12.12 -10.48
N ILE A 158 -8.13 12.65 -9.30
CA ILE A 158 -8.57 11.90 -8.15
C ILE A 158 -9.91 12.44 -7.68
N ASP A 159 -10.91 11.57 -7.62
CA ASP A 159 -12.19 11.84 -6.99
C ASP A 159 -12.17 11.22 -5.58
N VAL A 160 -12.42 12.04 -4.57
CA VAL A 160 -12.45 11.66 -3.14
C VAL A 160 -13.88 11.80 -2.65
N HIS A 161 -14.35 10.77 -1.94
CA HIS A 161 -15.57 10.81 -1.14
C HIS A 161 -15.19 10.48 0.31
N ASP A 162 -15.55 11.35 1.24
CA ASP A 162 -15.26 11.20 2.67
C ASP A 162 -16.52 11.58 3.45
N GLU A 163 -17.07 10.62 4.19
CA GLU A 163 -18.24 10.82 5.03
C GLU A 163 -18.06 10.19 6.41
N VAL A 164 -18.59 10.88 7.42
CA VAL A 164 -18.77 10.35 8.77
C VAL A 164 -20.19 10.65 9.22
N TYR A 165 -20.81 9.63 9.78
CA TYR A 165 -22.11 9.70 10.42
C TYR A 165 -22.04 9.09 11.82
N SER A 166 -22.59 9.78 12.80
CA SER A 166 -22.73 9.35 14.20
C SER A 166 -24.13 9.68 14.72
N LYS A 167 -24.75 8.72 15.41
CA LYS A 167 -26.04 8.93 16.09
C LYS A 167 -25.86 9.66 17.41
N THR A 168 -24.82 9.32 18.17
CA THR A 168 -24.52 9.95 19.47
C THR A 168 -23.85 11.32 19.37
N ARG A 169 -23.14 11.61 18.27
CA ARG A 169 -22.43 12.88 18.04
C ARG A 169 -22.72 13.47 16.66
N PRO A 170 -23.96 13.95 16.43
CA PRO A 170 -24.38 14.42 15.11
C PRO A 170 -23.63 15.69 14.64
N ASP A 171 -23.00 16.42 15.55
CA ASP A 171 -22.14 17.57 15.28
C ASP A 171 -20.81 17.19 14.61
N GLU A 172 -20.36 15.94 14.76
CA GLU A 172 -19.20 15.40 14.04
C GLU A 172 -19.54 14.92 12.61
N ASN A 173 -20.83 14.93 12.21
CA ASN A 173 -21.26 14.41 10.92
C ASN A 173 -20.82 15.31 9.77
N TYR A 174 -20.35 14.70 8.69
CA TYR A 174 -20.05 15.40 7.45
C TYR A 174 -20.12 14.47 6.25
N THR A 175 -20.31 15.08 5.09
CA THR A 175 -20.09 14.45 3.78
C THR A 175 -19.30 15.45 2.94
N TYR A 176 -18.23 14.97 2.33
CA TYR A 176 -17.30 15.78 1.56
C TYR A 176 -16.93 15.02 0.28
N ASP A 177 -17.16 15.66 -0.86
CA ASP A 177 -16.74 15.19 -2.18
C ASP A 177 -15.76 16.20 -2.76
N ASP A 178 -14.64 15.71 -3.29
CA ASP A 178 -13.58 16.55 -3.84
C ASP A 178 -12.96 15.93 -5.08
N ARG A 179 -12.47 16.81 -5.96
CA ARG A 179 -11.72 16.44 -7.15
C ARG A 179 -10.36 17.11 -7.11
N THR A 180 -9.34 16.33 -6.79
CA THR A 180 -7.95 16.77 -6.77
C THR A 180 -7.24 16.39 -8.06
N ILE A 181 -6.44 17.32 -8.60
CA ILE A 181 -5.54 17.04 -9.72
C ILE A 181 -4.11 17.00 -9.18
N LEU A 182 -3.42 15.87 -9.39
CA LEU A 182 -2.00 15.74 -9.12
C LEU A 182 -1.20 15.94 -10.40
N ASN A 183 -0.16 16.77 -10.33
CA ASN A 183 0.80 16.96 -11.40
C ASN A 183 1.95 15.97 -11.24
N PHE A 184 2.51 15.51 -12.35
CA PHE A 184 3.71 14.66 -12.33
C PHE A 184 4.99 15.51 -12.25
N ASP A 185 5.85 15.24 -11.27
CA ASP A 185 7.18 15.83 -11.16
C ASP A 185 8.20 14.92 -11.84
N THR A 186 8.78 15.39 -12.94
CA THR A 186 9.78 14.65 -13.72
C THR A 186 11.14 14.54 -13.01
N LYS A 187 11.37 15.25 -11.91
CA LYS A 187 12.62 15.15 -11.13
C LYS A 187 12.54 14.04 -10.08
N THR A 188 11.41 13.93 -9.41
CA THR A 188 11.18 12.93 -8.35
C THR A 188 10.45 11.69 -8.86
N HIS A 189 9.89 11.75 -10.07
CA HIS A 189 9.05 10.72 -10.69
C HIS A 189 7.80 10.40 -9.88
N SER A 190 7.16 11.45 -9.38
CA SER A 190 6.05 11.35 -8.43
C SER A 190 4.90 12.30 -8.76
N PHE A 191 3.68 11.92 -8.38
CA PHE A 191 2.50 12.76 -8.46
C PHE A 191 2.36 13.58 -7.17
N TYR A 192 2.05 14.87 -7.30
CA TYR A 192 1.84 15.77 -6.16
C TYR A 192 0.81 16.85 -6.49
N SER A 193 0.12 17.37 -5.48
CA SER A 193 -0.79 18.52 -5.63
C SER A 193 -0.11 19.83 -5.24
N ILE A 194 0.66 19.81 -4.15
CA ILE A 194 1.28 21.01 -3.57
C ILE A 194 2.65 20.67 -2.98
N LYS A 195 3.43 21.69 -2.63
CA LYS A 195 4.63 21.55 -1.82
C LYS A 195 4.37 22.15 -0.43
N THR A 196 4.58 21.36 0.62
CA THR A 196 4.25 21.76 1.99
C THR A 196 5.51 21.87 2.83
N ALA A 197 5.66 22.99 3.54
CA ALA A 197 6.73 23.14 4.52
C ALA A 197 6.38 22.39 5.82
N LYS A 198 7.30 21.55 6.30
CA LYS A 198 7.18 20.81 7.55
C LYS A 198 8.49 20.90 8.32
N PHE A 199 8.41 21.31 9.59
CA PHE A 199 9.54 21.46 10.49
C PHE A 199 9.24 20.79 11.82
N ASN A 200 10.29 20.34 12.52
CA ASN A 200 10.17 19.66 13.82
C ASN A 200 9.41 18.32 13.79
N TYR A 201 9.34 17.67 12.62
CA TYR A 201 8.80 16.31 12.51
C TYR A 201 9.91 15.29 12.72
N SER A 202 9.56 14.07 13.12
CA SER A 202 10.51 12.96 13.19
C SER A 202 10.16 11.83 12.23
N ILE A 203 11.16 11.11 11.75
CA ILE A 203 11.02 9.84 11.03
C ILE A 203 11.72 8.75 11.82
N LYS A 204 11.13 7.55 11.87
CA LYS A 204 11.78 6.37 12.44
C LYS A 204 12.68 5.70 11.42
N THR A 205 13.96 5.60 11.73
CA THR A 205 14.97 4.88 10.94
C THR A 205 15.47 3.66 11.70
N LYS A 206 16.31 2.83 11.05
CA LYS A 206 17.02 1.73 11.74
C LYS A 206 17.91 2.23 12.89
N ALA A 207 18.44 3.45 12.78
CA ALA A 207 19.29 4.07 13.80
C ALA A 207 18.50 4.79 14.91
N GLY A 208 17.17 4.82 14.84
CA GLY A 208 16.31 5.52 15.79
C GLY A 208 15.49 6.64 15.14
N LYS A 209 14.87 7.48 15.98
CA LYS A 209 14.08 8.65 15.53
C LYS A 209 15.02 9.80 15.14
N GLN A 210 14.84 10.32 13.93
CA GLN A 210 15.60 11.46 13.41
C GLN A 210 14.66 12.62 13.11
N LYS A 211 15.06 13.84 13.47
CA LYS A 211 14.32 15.05 13.07
C LYS A 211 14.50 15.35 11.58
N VAL A 212 13.42 15.73 10.93
CA VAL A 212 13.39 16.14 9.53
C VAL A 212 12.67 17.48 9.39
N GLY A 213 13.15 18.29 8.46
CA GLY A 213 12.59 19.60 8.16
C GLY A 213 12.87 20.00 6.72
N GLY A 214 11.91 20.63 6.08
CA GLY A 214 12.03 21.04 4.69
C GLY A 214 10.69 21.31 4.03
N THR A 215 10.74 21.55 2.72
CA THR A 215 9.55 21.65 1.87
C THR A 215 9.47 20.40 1.01
N PHE A 216 8.36 19.67 1.13
CA PHE A 216 8.19 18.35 0.52
C PHE A 216 7.04 18.37 -0.49
N PRO A 217 7.16 17.68 -1.64
CA PRO A 217 5.98 17.35 -2.46
C PRO A 217 4.94 16.65 -1.60
N SER A 218 3.68 17.02 -1.78
CA SER A 218 2.57 16.52 -0.98
C SER A 218 1.36 16.23 -1.84
N ILE A 219 0.57 15.25 -1.41
CA ILE A 219 -0.73 14.92 -1.95
C ILE A 219 -1.75 15.26 -0.87
N LEU A 220 -2.80 16.00 -1.24
CA LEU A 220 -3.93 16.34 -0.37
C LEU A 220 -5.19 15.68 -0.95
N LEU A 221 -5.73 14.70 -0.24
CA LEU A 221 -6.96 13.97 -0.62
C LEU A 221 -8.00 14.17 0.48
N GLY A 222 -8.83 15.22 0.35
CA GLY A 222 -9.70 15.65 1.44
C GLY A 222 -8.91 15.98 2.70
N LYS A 223 -9.19 15.29 3.81
CA LYS A 223 -8.50 15.49 5.10
C LYS A 223 -7.17 14.77 5.19
N GLU A 224 -6.91 13.82 4.30
CA GLU A 224 -5.69 13.04 4.30
C GLU A 224 -4.58 13.75 3.54
N ALA A 225 -3.39 13.78 4.15
CA ALA A 225 -2.21 14.41 3.59
C ALA A 225 -1.01 13.46 3.58
N TYR A 226 -0.39 13.33 2.42
CA TYR A 226 0.77 12.46 2.19
C TYR A 226 1.97 13.28 1.74
N TYR A 227 3.16 12.88 2.18
CA TYR A 227 4.39 13.64 1.98
C TYR A 227 5.47 12.74 1.39
N LEU A 228 6.15 13.22 0.34
CA LEU A 228 7.27 12.50 -0.26
C LEU A 228 8.59 12.92 0.39
N LEU A 229 9.24 11.98 1.07
CA LEU A 229 10.56 12.15 1.68
C LEU A 229 11.47 11.00 1.22
N ASN A 230 12.67 11.29 0.72
CA ASN A 230 13.63 10.25 0.31
C ASN A 230 13.04 9.16 -0.61
N GLN A 231 12.22 9.55 -1.59
CA GLN A 231 11.52 8.65 -2.53
C GLN A 231 10.51 7.69 -1.90
N LYS A 232 10.05 7.99 -0.67
CA LYS A 232 9.05 7.23 0.06
C LYS A 232 7.91 8.14 0.51
N TRP A 233 6.72 7.58 0.58
CA TRP A 233 5.51 8.30 0.97
C TRP A 233 5.18 8.08 2.44
N TYR A 234 4.83 9.18 3.11
CA TYR A 234 4.55 9.21 4.53
C TYR A 234 3.20 9.88 4.82
N GLN A 235 2.49 9.35 5.81
CA GLN A 235 1.42 10.06 6.52
C GLN A 235 1.98 10.65 7.82
N ILE A 236 1.35 11.70 8.34
CA ILE A 236 1.65 12.21 9.67
C ILE A 236 0.82 11.45 10.71
N ALA A 237 1.49 10.74 11.61
CA ALA A 237 0.90 10.13 12.79
C ALA A 237 0.82 11.15 13.96
N PRO A 238 0.00 10.87 15.00
CA PRO A 238 -0.01 11.66 16.22
C PRO A 238 1.41 11.86 16.80
N GLY A 239 1.67 13.05 17.34
CA GLY A 239 2.99 13.40 17.90
C GLY A 239 4.00 13.89 16.86
N SER A 240 3.55 14.37 15.69
CA SER A 240 4.41 14.94 14.64
C SER A 240 5.45 13.96 14.10
N GLU A 241 5.06 12.70 13.92
CA GLU A 241 5.91 11.65 13.35
C GLU A 241 5.45 11.30 11.94
N PHE A 242 6.39 11.24 11.00
CA PHE A 242 6.15 10.69 9.67
C PHE A 242 6.17 9.16 9.74
N GLN A 243 5.05 8.56 9.36
CA GLN A 243 4.87 7.12 9.26
C GLN A 243 4.87 6.72 7.78
N GLU A 244 5.84 5.89 7.39
CA GLU A 244 5.95 5.37 6.02
C GLU A 244 4.75 4.47 5.72
N PHE A 245 4.22 4.56 4.52
CA PHE A 245 3.31 3.53 4.02
C PHE A 245 4.04 2.19 3.92
N ARG A 246 3.43 1.14 4.49
CA ARG A 246 3.98 -0.21 4.49
C ARG A 246 3.28 -1.12 3.51
#